data_AF-A0A3B0BGX8-F1
#
_entry.id   AF-A0A3B0BGX8-F1
#
_cell.length_a   1.000
_cell.length_b   1.000
_cell.length_c   1.000
_cell.angle_alpha   90.00
_cell.angle_beta   90.00
_cell.angle_gamma   90.00
#
_symmetry.space_group_name_H-M   'P 1'
#
loop_
_entity.id
_entity.type
_entity.pdbx_description
1 polymer ?
#
loop_
_entity_poly.entity_id
_entity_poly.type
_entity_poly.pdbx_seq_one_letter_code
_entity_poly.pdbx_strand_id
1 'polypeptide(L)'
;MSQSEPFFFKTVLEYLVMINEQSYSGIGRQLHITPQQFSDWIKKRRPIPQERLQALANYFGVDGTVFVDSNNFVEHLTPLKKADIHILLLEQKVARLEAERAEDEDIGPYREKKQKLLKERAEQYRLSKMAGILQLNDERINRIVDYVVHELESGRVEELEMKLNKGEE
;
A
#
# COMPACT_ATOMS: atom_id res chain seq x y z
N MET A 1 -1.47 11.64 -22.13
CA MET A 1 -0.04 11.29 -22.25
C MET A 1 0.47 10.98 -20.86
N SER A 2 0.65 9.70 -20.54
CA SER A 2 1.10 9.25 -19.22
C SER A 2 2.62 9.26 -19.20
N GLN A 3 3.22 10.28 -18.59
CA GLN A 3 4.65 10.24 -18.28
C GLN A 3 4.84 9.26 -17.12
N SER A 4 5.40 8.11 -17.45
CA SER A 4 6.01 7.18 -16.52
C SER A 4 7.27 7.82 -15.91
N GLU A 5 7.20 8.25 -14.66
CA GLU A 5 8.39 8.55 -13.86
C GLU A 5 8.79 7.34 -13.00
N PRO A 6 10.01 6.81 -13.15
CA PRO A 6 10.54 5.80 -12.26
C PRO A 6 11.16 6.50 -11.04
N PHE A 7 10.35 7.17 -10.22
CA PHE A 7 10.77 7.36 -8.83
C PHE A 7 10.60 6.00 -8.12
N PHE A 8 11.71 5.26 -8.03
CA PHE A 8 11.82 4.10 -7.15
C PHE A 8 11.80 4.59 -5.70
N PHE A 9 10.62 4.97 -5.20
CA PHE A 9 10.41 5.18 -3.78
C PHE A 9 10.64 3.85 -3.08
N LYS A 10 11.66 3.79 -2.23
CA LYS A 10 11.99 2.55 -1.51
C LYS A 10 11.13 2.42 -0.27
N THR A 11 10.66 3.54 0.27
CA THR A 11 9.96 3.59 1.56
C THR A 11 8.65 4.37 1.51
N VAL A 12 7.76 4.03 2.44
CA VAL A 12 6.50 4.75 2.65
C VAL A 12 6.75 6.23 2.97
N LEU A 13 7.77 6.54 3.75
CA LEU A 13 8.09 7.90 4.15
C LEU A 13 8.49 8.79 2.96
N GLU A 14 9.38 8.30 2.09
CA GLU A 14 9.76 9.03 0.86
C GLU A 14 8.53 9.30 -0.03
N TYR A 15 7.65 8.31 -0.11
CA TYR A 15 6.45 8.39 -0.92
C TYR A 15 5.45 9.43 -0.39
N LEU A 16 5.20 9.44 0.92
CA LEU A 16 4.31 10.40 1.57
C LEU A 16 4.84 11.84 1.46
N VAL A 17 6.16 12.03 1.54
CA VAL A 17 6.79 13.34 1.30
C VAL A 17 6.52 13.82 -0.13
N MET A 18 6.69 12.95 -1.13
CA MET A 18 6.47 13.29 -2.54
C MET A 18 5.03 13.69 -2.83
N ILE A 19 4.04 12.88 -2.42
CA ILE A 19 2.62 13.18 -2.73
C ILE A 19 2.10 14.44 -2.03
N ASN A 20 2.80 14.93 -0.99
CA ASN A 20 2.50 16.20 -0.34
C ASN A 20 3.26 17.38 -0.96
N GLU A 21 4.02 17.14 -2.03
CA GLU A 21 4.82 18.13 -2.77
C GLU A 21 5.79 18.90 -1.85
N GLN A 22 6.27 18.22 -0.80
CA GLN A 22 7.20 18.79 0.16
C GLN A 22 8.62 18.29 -0.04
N SER A 23 9.57 19.05 0.47
CA SER A 23 10.96 18.59 0.65
C SER A 23 11.19 18.09 2.08
N TYR A 24 12.19 17.21 2.28
CA TYR A 24 12.59 16.78 3.62
C TYR A 24 12.96 17.96 4.53
N SER A 25 13.56 19.00 3.98
CA SER A 25 13.91 20.22 4.73
C SER A 25 12.66 21.04 5.10
N GLY A 26 11.66 21.10 4.22
CA GLY A 26 10.37 21.75 4.50
C GLY A 26 9.64 21.09 5.67
N ILE A 27 9.44 19.77 5.58
CA ILE A 27 8.79 18.99 6.66
C ILE A 27 9.64 19.03 7.92
N GLY A 28 10.96 18.88 7.78
CA GLY A 28 11.91 18.90 8.89
C GLY A 28 11.83 20.18 9.72
N ARG A 29 11.64 21.33 9.08
CA ARG A 29 11.44 22.61 9.78
C ARG A 29 10.15 22.63 10.57
N GLN A 30 9.06 22.11 10.02
CA GLN A 30 7.74 22.10 10.66
C GLN A 30 7.67 21.11 11.82
N LEU A 31 8.34 19.97 11.71
CA LEU A 31 8.29 18.89 12.70
C LEU A 31 9.50 18.87 13.65
N HIS A 32 10.40 19.85 13.54
CA HIS A 32 11.68 19.88 14.24
C HIS A 32 12.48 18.58 14.05
N ILE A 33 12.54 18.08 12.82
CA ILE A 33 13.26 16.88 12.39
C ILE A 33 14.38 17.31 11.45
N THR A 34 15.61 16.86 11.70
CA THR A 34 16.74 17.20 10.83
C THR A 34 16.72 16.37 9.54
N PRO A 35 17.27 16.88 8.42
CA PRO A 35 17.44 16.08 7.20
C PRO A 35 18.24 14.78 7.43
N GLN A 36 19.18 14.81 8.38
CA GLN A 36 19.96 13.63 8.77
C GLN A 36 19.08 12.53 9.38
N GLN A 37 18.14 12.90 10.25
CA GLN A 37 17.19 11.94 10.83
C GLN A 37 16.31 11.30 9.75
N PHE A 38 15.77 12.09 8.81
CA PHE A 38 15.07 11.56 7.64
C PHE A 38 15.93 10.55 6.87
N SER A 39 17.19 10.90 6.58
CA SER A 39 18.10 10.01 5.87
C SER A 39 18.35 8.70 6.63
N ASP A 40 18.52 8.77 7.95
CA ASP A 40 18.76 7.59 8.77
C ASP A 40 17.54 6.66 8.84
N TRP A 41 16.33 7.22 8.88
CA TRP A 41 15.09 6.43 8.85
C TRP A 41 14.84 5.78 7.49
N ILE A 42 14.97 6.52 6.40
CA ILE A 42 14.81 6.01 5.03
C ILE A 42 15.82 4.89 4.74
N LYS A 43 17.05 5.04 5.24
CA LYS A 43 18.11 4.04 5.12
C LYS A 43 18.02 2.91 6.16
N LYS A 44 16.95 2.87 6.98
CA LYS A 44 16.74 1.89 8.06
C LYS A 44 17.92 1.76 9.03
N ARG A 45 18.69 2.82 9.23
CA ARG A 45 19.83 2.84 10.16
C ARG A 45 19.38 2.95 11.61
N ARG A 46 18.19 3.53 11.83
CA ARG A 46 17.59 3.74 13.15
C ARG A 46 16.06 3.62 13.05
N PRO A 47 15.39 3.13 14.09
CA PRO A 47 13.93 3.21 14.18
C PRO A 47 13.46 4.65 14.35
N ILE A 48 12.21 4.92 13.98
CA ILE A 48 11.54 6.19 14.24
C ILE A 48 11.08 6.21 15.71
N PRO A 49 11.51 7.17 16.54
CA PRO A 49 10.99 7.31 17.90
C PRO A 49 9.49 7.58 17.90
N GLN A 50 8.75 7.05 18.87
CA GLN A 50 7.28 7.14 18.92
C GLN A 50 6.75 8.57 18.83
N GLU A 51 7.39 9.52 19.51
CA GLU A 51 7.01 10.94 19.46
C GLU A 51 7.13 11.52 18.04
N ARG A 52 8.17 11.10 17.30
CA ARG A 52 8.39 11.54 15.91
C ARG A 52 7.44 10.84 14.95
N LEU A 53 7.14 9.57 15.21
CA LEU A 53 6.13 8.83 14.47
C LEU A 53 4.76 9.50 14.60
N GLN A 54 4.38 9.90 15.82
CA GLN A 54 3.13 10.63 16.06
C GLN A 54 3.12 12.00 15.35
N ALA A 55 4.23 12.73 15.37
CA ALA A 55 4.35 14.00 14.66
C ALA A 55 4.18 13.83 13.14
N LEU A 56 4.78 12.79 12.56
CA LEU A 56 4.62 12.44 11.15
C LEU A 56 3.18 12.01 10.84
N ALA A 57 2.59 11.16 11.68
CA ALA A 57 1.21 10.71 11.56
C ALA A 57 0.24 11.90 11.52
N ASN A 58 0.38 12.83 12.48
CA ASN A 58 -0.44 14.03 12.53
C ASN A 58 -0.22 14.94 11.31
N TYR A 59 1.03 15.08 10.87
CA TYR A 59 1.38 15.92 9.72
C TYR A 59 0.75 15.42 8.42
N PHE A 60 0.88 14.12 8.16
CA PHE A 60 0.36 13.49 6.95
C PHE A 60 -1.11 13.09 7.06
N GLY A 61 -1.71 13.23 8.25
CA GLY A 61 -3.07 12.81 8.53
C GLY A 61 -3.28 11.30 8.49
N VAL A 62 -2.23 10.47 8.57
CA VAL A 62 -2.35 9.00 8.47
C VAL A 62 -1.89 8.32 9.76
N ASP A 63 -2.37 7.10 10.02
CA ASP A 63 -1.96 6.36 11.21
C ASP A 63 -0.45 6.03 11.22
N GLY A 64 0.17 6.05 12.40
CA GLY A 64 1.61 5.78 12.56
C GLY A 64 2.04 4.41 12.02
N THR A 65 1.17 3.40 12.12
CA THR A 65 1.42 2.03 11.64
C THR A 65 1.56 1.94 10.11
N VAL A 66 1.15 2.98 9.38
CA VAL A 66 1.37 3.07 7.93
C VAL A 66 2.86 3.23 7.61
N PHE A 67 3.61 3.94 8.48
CA PHE A 67 5.00 4.30 8.22
C PHE A 67 6.00 3.23 8.59
N VAL A 68 5.71 2.37 9.58
CA VAL A 68 6.73 1.55 10.24
C VAL A 68 6.30 0.10 10.46
N ASP A 69 7.30 -0.77 10.60
CA ASP A 69 7.14 -2.17 11.00
C ASP A 69 6.97 -2.30 12.52
N SER A 70 6.88 -3.54 13.02
CA SER A 70 6.75 -3.84 14.45
C SER A 70 7.93 -3.39 15.32
N ASN A 71 9.07 -3.07 14.71
CA ASN A 71 10.28 -2.57 15.37
C ASN A 71 10.49 -1.07 15.16
N ASN A 72 9.46 -0.36 14.67
CA ASN A 72 9.50 1.07 14.34
C ASN A 72 10.48 1.46 13.23
N PHE A 73 10.92 0.53 12.38
CA PHE A 73 11.68 0.88 11.18
C PHE A 73 10.75 1.24 10.03
N VAL A 74 11.15 2.21 9.22
CA VAL A 74 10.33 2.67 8.08
C VAL A 74 9.99 1.52 7.15
N GLU A 75 8.73 1.39 6.80
CA GLU A 75 8.26 0.35 5.89
C GLU A 75 8.68 0.59 4.44
N HIS A 76 8.87 -0.52 3.72
CA HIS A 76 9.08 -0.44 2.29
C HIS A 76 7.79 -0.06 1.57
N LEU A 77 7.91 0.70 0.47
CA LEU A 77 6.77 0.96 -0.38
C LEU A 77 6.52 -0.27 -1.27
N THR A 78 5.59 -1.12 -0.87
CA THR A 78 5.05 -2.18 -1.73
C THR A 78 3.89 -1.65 -2.58
N PRO A 79 3.57 -2.28 -3.73
CA PRO A 79 2.38 -1.93 -4.50
C PRO A 79 1.10 -1.95 -3.66
N LEU A 80 0.97 -2.95 -2.78
CA LEU A 80 -0.16 -3.06 -1.86
C LEU A 80 -0.23 -1.87 -0.89
N LYS A 81 0.89 -1.53 -0.24
CA LYS A 81 0.96 -0.40 0.69
C LYS A 81 0.70 0.94 -0.02
N LYS A 82 1.18 1.09 -1.26
CA LYS A 82 0.89 2.26 -2.10
C LYS A 82 -0.60 2.41 -2.36
N ALA A 83 -1.31 1.31 -2.68
CA ALA A 83 -2.75 1.32 -2.87
C ALA A 83 -3.48 1.68 -1.56
N ASP A 84 -3.08 1.07 -0.45
CA ASP A 84 -3.64 1.37 0.89
C ASP A 84 -3.53 2.86 1.25
N ILE A 85 -2.36 3.47 1.03
CA ILE A 85 -2.12 4.90 1.28
C ILE A 85 -3.05 5.77 0.43
N HIS A 86 -3.17 5.47 -0.88
CA HIS A 86 -4.05 6.24 -1.75
C HIS A 86 -5.52 6.13 -1.37
N ILE A 87 -5.98 4.93 -1.01
CA ILE A 87 -7.35 4.71 -0.54
C ILE A 87 -7.62 5.57 0.69
N LEU A 88 -6.71 5.54 1.68
CA LEU A 88 -6.83 6.33 2.90
C LEU A 88 -6.91 7.84 2.62
N LEU A 89 -6.03 8.36 1.76
CA LEU A 89 -6.03 9.79 1.41
C LEU A 89 -7.29 10.21 0.66
N LEU A 90 -7.83 9.33 -0.21
CA LEU A 90 -9.10 9.58 -0.89
C LEU A 90 -10.26 9.58 0.10
N GLU A 91 -10.29 8.67 1.06
CA GLU A 91 -11.31 8.63 2.11
C GLU A 91 -11.31 9.92 2.94
N GLN A 92 -10.14 10.41 3.33
CA GLN A 92 -10.01 11.68 4.05
C GLN A 92 -10.45 12.87 3.20
N LYS A 93 -10.09 12.89 1.92
CA LYS A 93 -10.50 13.95 0.98
C LYS A 93 -12.02 13.97 0.79
N VAL A 94 -12.64 12.80 0.62
CA VAL A 94 -14.10 12.65 0.50
C VAL A 94 -14.78 13.11 1.78
N ALA A 95 -14.34 12.62 2.95
CA ALA A 95 -14.92 13.01 4.23
C ALA A 95 -14.84 14.53 4.48
N ARG A 96 -13.73 15.16 4.08
CA ARG A 96 -13.58 16.62 4.16
C ARG A 96 -14.55 17.36 3.24
N LEU A 97 -14.68 16.93 1.98
CA LEU A 97 -15.62 17.53 1.02
C LEU A 97 -17.08 17.38 1.48
N GLU A 98 -17.43 16.22 2.03
CA GLU A 98 -18.76 15.97 2.61
C GLU A 98 -19.03 16.90 3.82
N ALA A 99 -18.04 17.10 4.69
CA ALA A 99 -18.16 18.04 5.81
C ALA A 99 -18.29 19.50 5.35
N GLU A 100 -17.65 19.86 4.24
CA GLU A 100 -17.75 21.16 3.57
C GLU A 100 -19.06 21.32 2.75
N ARG A 101 -19.91 20.29 2.71
CA ARG A 101 -21.15 20.22 1.90
C ARG A 101 -20.90 20.46 0.41
N ALA A 102 -19.77 19.96 -0.10
CA ALA A 102 -19.49 19.97 -1.53
C ALA A 102 -20.55 19.16 -2.30
N GLU A 103 -20.74 19.50 -3.57
CA GLU A 103 -21.73 18.83 -4.41
C GLU A 103 -21.27 17.41 -4.76
N ASP A 104 -22.22 16.51 -5.05
CA ASP A 104 -21.90 15.13 -5.42
C ASP A 104 -21.04 15.07 -6.70
N GLU A 105 -21.14 16.06 -7.59
CA GLU A 105 -20.29 16.17 -8.79
C GLU A 105 -18.80 16.37 -8.44
N ASP A 106 -18.50 17.05 -7.33
CA ASP A 106 -17.13 17.21 -6.84
C ASP A 106 -16.62 15.95 -6.13
N ILE A 107 -17.51 15.20 -5.47
CA ILE A 107 -17.15 14.03 -4.67
C ILE A 107 -17.07 12.75 -5.53
N GLY A 108 -17.95 12.63 -6.53
CA GLY A 108 -18.11 11.47 -7.41
C GLY A 108 -16.80 10.93 -7.99
N PRO A 109 -15.94 11.77 -8.60
CA PRO A 109 -14.66 11.33 -9.16
C PRO A 109 -13.74 10.66 -8.14
N TYR A 110 -13.74 11.11 -6.89
CA TYR A 110 -12.92 10.51 -5.83
C TYR A 110 -13.47 9.16 -5.39
N ARG A 111 -14.80 9.01 -5.32
CA ARG A 111 -15.46 7.71 -5.02
C ARG A 111 -15.18 6.69 -6.12
N GLU A 112 -15.26 7.08 -7.39
CA GLU A 112 -14.93 6.21 -8.53
C GLU A 112 -13.45 5.79 -8.50
N LYS A 113 -12.55 6.75 -8.27
CA LYS A 113 -11.12 6.47 -8.15
C LYS A 113 -10.82 5.51 -7.00
N LYS A 114 -11.50 5.66 -5.86
CA LYS A 114 -11.40 4.73 -4.72
C LYS A 114 -11.83 3.31 -5.13
N GLN A 115 -12.94 3.16 -5.85
CA GLN A 115 -13.41 1.85 -6.30
C GLN A 115 -12.41 1.16 -7.23
N LYS A 116 -11.78 1.93 -8.13
CA LYS A 116 -10.71 1.40 -8.98
C LYS A 116 -9.51 0.92 -8.14
N LEU A 117 -9.07 1.73 -7.19
CA LEU A 117 -7.95 1.36 -6.31
C LEU A 117 -8.26 0.16 -5.42
N LEU A 118 -9.51 -0.02 -4.98
CA LEU A 118 -9.92 -1.20 -4.22
C LEU A 118 -9.78 -2.49 -5.03
N LYS A 119 -10.10 -2.45 -6.33
CA LYS A 119 -9.89 -3.57 -7.25
C LYS A 119 -8.39 -3.88 -7.42
N GLU A 120 -7.59 -2.85 -7.71
CA GLU A 120 -6.14 -2.97 -7.84
C GLU A 120 -5.50 -3.52 -6.55
N ARG A 121 -5.95 -3.04 -5.39
CA ARG A 121 -5.52 -3.53 -4.07
C ARG A 121 -5.81 -5.02 -3.90
N ALA A 122 -7.02 -5.46 -4.26
CA ALA A 122 -7.41 -6.86 -4.15
C ALA A 122 -6.54 -7.78 -5.03
N GLU A 123 -6.21 -7.33 -6.23
CA GLU A 123 -5.28 -8.04 -7.14
C GLU A 123 -3.87 -8.12 -6.53
N GLN A 124 -3.33 -6.99 -6.07
CA GLN A 124 -2.00 -6.95 -5.44
C GLN A 124 -1.92 -7.81 -4.18
N TYR A 125 -3.00 -7.87 -3.40
CA TYR A 125 -3.08 -8.75 -2.23
C TYR A 125 -2.96 -10.22 -2.61
N ARG A 126 -3.71 -10.68 -3.63
CA ARG A 126 -3.64 -12.06 -4.12
C ARG A 126 -2.25 -12.40 -4.66
N LEU A 127 -1.64 -11.50 -5.44
CA LEU A 127 -0.28 -11.67 -5.95
C LEU A 127 0.75 -11.78 -4.81
N SER A 128 0.65 -10.90 -3.81
CA SER A 128 1.55 -10.93 -2.65
C SER A 128 1.42 -12.22 -1.84
N LYS A 129 0.19 -12.73 -1.67
CA LYS A 129 -0.05 -14.03 -1.03
C LYS A 129 0.56 -15.18 -1.82
N MET A 130 0.36 -15.21 -3.14
CA MET A 130 0.93 -16.23 -4.01
C MET A 130 2.46 -16.21 -3.97
N ALA A 131 3.06 -15.04 -4.05
CA ALA A 131 4.52 -14.89 -3.94
C ALA A 131 5.06 -15.43 -2.60
N GLY A 132 4.37 -15.14 -1.48
CA GLY A 132 4.74 -15.67 -0.18
C GLY A 132 4.62 -17.19 -0.07
N ILE A 133 3.60 -17.79 -0.69
CA ILE A 133 3.44 -19.25 -0.76
C ILE A 133 4.59 -19.89 -1.53
N LEU A 134 4.95 -19.33 -2.69
CA LEU A 134 6.03 -19.86 -3.53
C LEU A 134 7.41 -19.76 -2.86
N GLN A 135 7.63 -18.75 -2.02
CA GLN A 135 8.88 -18.60 -1.25
C GLN A 135 9.13 -19.69 -0.22
N LEU A 136 8.10 -20.47 0.15
CA LEU A 136 8.26 -21.62 1.04
C LEU A 136 9.09 -22.75 0.39
N ASN A 137 9.25 -22.74 -0.94
CA ASN A 137 10.02 -23.72 -1.71
C ASN A 137 9.63 -25.19 -1.42
N ASP A 138 8.36 -25.44 -1.10
CA ASP A 138 7.82 -26.78 -0.86
C ASP A 138 7.38 -27.40 -2.21
N GLU A 139 7.94 -28.55 -2.57
CA GLU A 139 7.64 -29.23 -3.84
C GLU A 139 6.19 -29.69 -3.98
N ARG A 140 5.48 -29.95 -2.87
CA ARG A 140 4.07 -30.30 -2.91
C ARG A 140 3.25 -29.06 -3.23
N ILE A 141 3.56 -27.94 -2.58
CA ILE A 141 2.92 -26.65 -2.85
C ILE A 141 3.13 -26.25 -4.31
N ASN A 142 4.35 -26.35 -4.82
CA ASN A 142 4.65 -26.02 -6.22
C ASN A 142 3.82 -26.86 -7.18
N ARG A 143 3.75 -28.18 -6.97
CA ARG A 143 2.92 -29.08 -7.81
C ARG A 143 1.43 -28.71 -7.77
N ILE A 144 0.91 -28.33 -6.59
CA ILE A 144 -0.49 -27.88 -6.44
C ILE A 144 -0.71 -26.59 -7.22
N VAL A 145 0.18 -25.61 -7.08
CA VAL A 145 0.09 -24.34 -7.80
C VAL A 145 0.16 -24.57 -9.31
N ASP A 146 1.13 -25.34 -9.79
CA ASP A 146 1.30 -25.66 -11.22
C ASP A 146 0.05 -26.34 -11.78
N TYR A 147 -0.55 -27.28 -11.03
CA TYR A 147 -1.80 -27.92 -11.42
C TYR A 147 -2.95 -26.91 -11.53
N VAL A 148 -3.15 -26.09 -10.50
CA VAL A 148 -4.21 -25.06 -10.48
C VAL A 148 -4.04 -24.09 -11.65
N VAL A 149 -2.82 -23.60 -11.89
CA VAL A 149 -2.52 -22.68 -13.00
C VAL A 149 -2.82 -23.37 -14.34
N HIS A 150 -2.40 -24.62 -14.53
CA HIS A 150 -2.67 -25.36 -15.75
C HIS A 150 -4.17 -25.53 -16.03
N GLU A 151 -4.98 -25.85 -15.02
CA GLU A 151 -6.44 -25.97 -15.16
C GLU A 151 -7.08 -24.64 -15.55
N LEU A 152 -6.65 -23.53 -14.93
CA LEU A 152 -7.14 -22.19 -15.24
C LEU A 152 -6.78 -21.76 -16.67
N GLU A 153 -5.53 -21.97 -17.09
CA GLU A 153 -5.06 -21.66 -18.45
C GLU A 153 -5.76 -22.50 -19.52
N SER A 154 -6.15 -23.72 -19.17
CA SER A 154 -6.89 -24.63 -20.04
C SER A 154 -8.40 -24.32 -20.12
N GLY A 155 -8.88 -23.29 -19.40
CA GLY A 155 -10.30 -22.92 -19.35
C GLY A 155 -11.18 -23.88 -18.53
N ARG A 156 -10.58 -24.79 -17.76
CA ARG A 156 -11.30 -25.80 -16.95
C ARG A 156 -11.67 -25.25 -15.56
N VAL A 157 -12.19 -24.02 -15.52
CA VAL A 157 -12.48 -23.31 -14.26
C VAL A 157 -13.58 -23.99 -13.46
N GLU A 158 -14.67 -24.40 -14.13
CA GLU A 158 -15.81 -25.07 -13.47
C GLU A 158 -15.42 -26.43 -12.87
N GLU A 159 -14.61 -27.21 -13.57
CA GLU A 159 -14.10 -28.50 -13.08
C GLU A 159 -13.20 -28.32 -11.86
N LEU A 160 -12.36 -27.28 -11.88
CA LEU A 160 -11.48 -26.94 -10.76
C LEU A 160 -12.30 -26.49 -9.54
N GLU A 161 -13.30 -25.64 -9.74
CA GLU A 161 -14.22 -25.20 -8.68
C GLU A 161 -14.95 -26.38 -8.04
N MET A 162 -15.49 -27.30 -8.85
CA MET A 162 -16.12 -28.52 -8.35
C MET A 162 -15.17 -29.39 -7.52
N LYS A 163 -13.90 -29.52 -7.92
CA LYS A 163 -12.89 -30.31 -7.18
C LYS A 163 -12.54 -29.66 -5.85
N LEU A 164 -12.48 -28.32 -5.80
CA LEU A 164 -12.19 -27.57 -4.57
C LEU A 164 -13.34 -27.70 -3.57
N ASN A 165 -14.60 -27.60 -4.03
CA ASN A 165 -15.78 -27.66 -3.16
C ASN A 165 -16.07 -29.07 -2.61
N LYS A 166 -15.63 -30.14 -3.29
CA LYS A 166 -15.77 -31.52 -2.81
C LYS A 166 -14.87 -31.87 -1.61
N GLY A 167 -13.91 -31.00 -1.26
CA GLY A 167 -13.04 -31.18 -0.10
C GLY A 167 -13.56 -30.56 1.20
N GLU A 168 -14.74 -29.93 1.20
CA GLU A 168 -15.36 -29.28 2.36
C GLU A 168 -16.44 -30.13 3.07
N GLU A 169 -16.62 -31.39 2.67
CA GLU A 169 -17.43 -32.42 3.37
C GLU A 169 -16.56 -33.30 4.30
#